data_AF-A0A4U3E9P4-F1
#
_entry.id   AF-A0A4U3E9P4-F1
#
_cell.length_a   1.000
_cell.length_b   1.000
_cell.length_c   1.000
_cell.angle_alpha   90.00
_cell.angle_beta   90.00
_cell.angle_gamma   90.00
#
_symmetry.space_group_name_H-M   'P 1'
#
loop_
_entity.id
_entity.type
_entity.pdbx_description
1 polymer ?
#
loop_
_entity_poly.entity_id
_entity_poly.type
_entity_poly.pdbx_seq_one_letter_code
_entity_poly.pdbx_strand_id
1 'polypeptide(L)'
;MKHVGFCGGSSFFELGSPSDMVRFFDVLHHLSRNERERNLLERLYKKYVNLDEIGETQLVIQELKSLSHESFLMEFSKYFESIEWCFQSAKAFYEDWNIYQAVKIIITDMPYCVSDIDRPKEEYDVLTSDDMPFWLR
;
A
#
# COMPACT_ATOMS: atom_id res chain seq x y z
N MET A 1 4.46 -5.96 19.61
CA MET A 1 5.08 -5.21 18.51
C MET A 1 3.96 -4.92 17.54
N LYS A 2 3.89 -3.70 16.97
CA LYS A 2 2.84 -3.38 16.01
C LYS A 2 3.09 -4.18 14.72
N HIS A 3 2.09 -4.84 14.15
CA HIS A 3 2.15 -5.41 12.80
C HIS A 3 1.41 -4.52 11.81
N VAL A 4 1.91 -4.50 10.57
CA VAL A 4 1.34 -3.73 9.47
C VAL A 4 1.17 -4.59 8.24
N GLY A 5 0.34 -4.11 7.33
CA GLY A 5 -0.06 -4.88 6.18
C GLY A 5 -0.81 -4.08 5.15
N PHE A 6 -1.26 -4.75 4.10
CA PHE A 6 -2.09 -4.15 3.05
C PHE A 6 -3.55 -4.57 3.24
N CYS A 7 -4.46 -3.64 2.95
CA CYS A 7 -5.85 -3.95 2.69
C CYS A 7 -6.29 -3.32 1.37
N GLY A 8 -7.28 -3.92 0.71
CA GLY A 8 -7.85 -3.42 -0.54
C GLY A 8 -8.91 -4.37 -1.09
N GLY A 9 -10.03 -3.83 -1.56
CA GLY A 9 -11.22 -4.67 -1.77
C GLY A 9 -11.58 -5.43 -0.49
N SER A 10 -11.98 -6.68 -0.63
CA SER A 10 -12.25 -7.58 0.50
C SER A 10 -11.00 -8.30 1.04
N SER A 11 -9.80 -7.87 0.62
CA SER A 11 -8.54 -8.52 1.00
C SER A 11 -7.81 -7.77 2.11
N PHE A 12 -7.19 -8.55 3.00
CA PHE A 12 -6.45 -8.09 4.17
C PHE A 12 -5.26 -9.03 4.39
N PHE A 13 -4.05 -8.47 4.50
CA PHE A 13 -2.83 -9.25 4.69
C PHE A 13 -1.97 -8.64 5.79
N GLU A 14 -1.69 -9.42 6.83
CA GLU A 14 -0.63 -9.11 7.79
C GLU A 14 0.73 -9.49 7.23
N LEU A 15 1.71 -8.59 7.36
CA LEU A 15 3.04 -8.76 6.80
C LEU A 15 4.12 -8.76 7.89
N GLY A 16 4.65 -7.59 8.24
CA GLY A 16 5.79 -7.48 9.17
C GLY A 16 5.68 -6.27 10.06
N SER A 17 6.82 -5.84 10.60
CA SER A 17 6.87 -4.67 11.46
C SER A 17 6.78 -3.37 10.64
N PRO A 18 6.43 -2.24 11.28
CA PRO A 18 6.54 -0.92 10.66
C PRO A 18 7.91 -0.67 10.02
N SER A 19 9.01 -1.10 10.65
CA SER A 19 10.36 -0.95 10.11
C SER A 19 10.59 -1.77 8.84
N ASP A 20 9.98 -2.95 8.72
CA ASP A 20 10.05 -3.74 7.49
C ASP A 20 9.30 -3.06 6.35
N MET A 21 8.11 -2.49 6.63
CA MET A 21 7.33 -1.75 5.64
C MET A 21 8.04 -0.47 5.20
N VAL A 22 8.66 0.28 6.12
CA VAL A 22 9.50 1.45 5.79
C VAL A 22 10.63 1.02 4.86
N ARG A 23 11.39 -0.02 5.22
CA ARG A 23 12.50 -0.52 4.39
C ARG A 23 12.04 -0.99 3.01
N PHE A 24 10.88 -1.63 2.92
CA PHE A 24 10.28 -2.02 1.65
C PHE A 24 10.07 -0.80 0.75
N PHE A 25 9.42 0.25 1.26
CA PHE A 25 9.15 1.46 0.49
C PHE A 25 10.41 2.30 0.22
N ASP A 26 11.37 2.36 1.14
CA ASP A 26 12.65 3.06 0.94
C ASP A 26 13.38 2.56 -0.32
N VAL A 27 13.41 1.23 -0.50
CA VAL A 27 14.00 0.61 -1.69
C VAL A 27 13.20 0.96 -2.95
N LEU A 28 11.85 0.87 -2.91
CA LEU A 28 11.02 1.23 -4.06
C LEU A 28 11.18 2.69 -4.45
N HIS A 29 11.21 3.61 -3.47
CA HIS A 29 11.46 5.03 -3.72
C HIS A 29 12.85 5.28 -4.32
N HIS A 30 13.88 4.55 -3.87
CA HIS A 30 15.22 4.68 -4.45
C HIS A 30 15.30 4.18 -5.91
N LEU A 31 14.51 3.15 -6.25
CA LEU A 31 14.45 2.61 -7.61
C LEU A 31 13.56 3.43 -8.56
N SER A 32 12.65 4.24 -8.03
CA SER A 32 11.76 5.09 -8.82
C SER A 32 12.52 6.14 -9.64
N ARG A 33 12.14 6.29 -10.92
CA ARG A 33 12.91 7.04 -11.92
C ARG A 33 12.40 8.45 -12.12
N ASN A 34 11.08 8.62 -12.08
CA ASN A 34 10.42 9.89 -12.36
C ASN A 34 9.57 10.36 -11.17
N GLU A 35 9.04 11.58 -11.28
CA GLU A 35 8.22 12.20 -10.24
C GLU A 35 6.86 11.51 -10.10
N ARG A 36 6.28 11.01 -11.20
CA ARG A 36 4.97 10.35 -11.19
C ARG A 36 5.00 9.06 -10.40
N GLU A 37 5.99 8.19 -10.63
CA GLU A 37 6.23 6.98 -9.86
C GLU A 37 6.40 7.28 -8.37
N ARG A 38 7.22 8.29 -8.04
CA ARG A 38 7.41 8.74 -6.65
C ARG A 38 6.11 9.17 -6.00
N ASN A 39 5.29 9.94 -6.71
CA ASN A 39 4.01 10.42 -6.19
C ASN A 39 3.00 9.27 -5.98
N LEU A 40 2.99 8.26 -6.85
CA LEU A 40 2.13 7.07 -6.71
C LEU A 40 2.56 6.22 -5.51
N LEU A 41 3.86 5.96 -5.37
CA LEU A 41 4.43 5.25 -4.22
C LEU A 41 4.18 6.02 -2.92
N GLU A 42 4.41 7.33 -2.91
CA GLU A 42 4.20 8.19 -1.75
C GLU A 42 2.72 8.22 -1.34
N ARG A 43 1.80 8.26 -2.32
CA ARG A 43 0.37 8.18 -2.07
C ARG A 43 -0.02 6.84 -1.45
N LEU A 44 0.48 5.73 -1.97
CA LEU A 44 0.26 4.40 -1.38
C LEU A 44 0.87 4.29 0.03
N TYR A 45 2.08 4.83 0.22
CA TYR A 45 2.80 4.82 1.48
C TYR A 45 2.08 5.64 2.55
N LYS A 46 1.54 6.82 2.21
CA LYS A 46 0.94 7.73 3.18
C LYS A 46 -0.57 7.63 3.32
N LYS A 47 -1.25 7.32 2.22
CA LYS A 47 -2.70 7.47 2.07
C LYS A 47 -3.32 6.17 1.61
N TYR A 48 -3.95 6.22 0.44
CA TYR A 48 -4.60 5.14 -0.25
C TYR A 48 -4.45 5.42 -1.75
N VAL A 49 -4.48 4.36 -2.55
CA VAL A 49 -4.45 4.47 -4.02
C VAL A 49 -5.82 4.89 -4.51
N ASN A 50 -5.90 5.83 -5.46
CA ASN A 50 -7.17 6.19 -6.10
C ASN A 50 -7.58 5.13 -7.12
N LEU A 51 -8.88 4.99 -7.38
CA LEU A 51 -9.41 3.98 -8.29
C LEU A 51 -8.81 4.07 -9.70
N ASP A 52 -8.72 5.28 -10.24
CA ASP A 52 -8.13 5.58 -11.55
C ASP A 52 -6.61 5.41 -11.60
N GLU A 53 -5.94 5.44 -10.43
CA GLU A 53 -4.50 5.26 -10.29
C GLU A 53 -4.09 3.81 -10.02
N ILE A 54 -5.02 2.87 -9.80
CA ILE A 54 -4.67 1.46 -9.49
C ILE A 54 -3.83 0.85 -10.61
N GLY A 55 -4.27 1.00 -11.87
CA GLY A 55 -3.58 0.41 -13.01
C GLY A 55 -2.14 0.91 -13.13
N GLU A 56 -1.93 2.21 -12.97
CA GLU A 56 -0.62 2.83 -13.04
C GLU A 56 0.26 2.41 -11.85
N THR A 57 -0.26 2.46 -10.62
CA THR A 57 0.47 2.08 -9.40
C THR A 57 0.92 0.62 -9.46
N GLN A 58 0.06 -0.27 -9.97
CA GLN A 58 0.36 -1.69 -10.14
C GLN A 58 1.50 -1.90 -11.15
N LEU A 59 1.47 -1.21 -12.29
CA LEU A 59 2.56 -1.27 -13.28
C LEU A 59 3.88 -0.78 -12.70
N VAL A 60 3.87 0.32 -11.94
CA VAL A 60 5.06 0.84 -11.25
C VAL A 60 5.63 -0.21 -10.29
N ILE A 61 4.81 -0.81 -9.43
CA ILE A 61 5.28 -1.84 -8.49
C ILE A 61 5.86 -3.06 -9.22
N GLN A 62 5.26 -3.48 -10.34
CA GLN A 62 5.76 -4.59 -11.16
C GLN A 62 7.11 -4.26 -11.82
N GLU A 63 7.27 -3.04 -12.36
CA GLU A 63 8.54 -2.58 -12.92
C GLU A 63 9.62 -2.55 -11.84
N LEU A 64 9.34 -1.94 -10.68
CA LEU A 64 10.31 -1.83 -9.58
C LEU A 64 10.67 -3.20 -8.99
N LYS A 65 9.71 -4.14 -8.96
CA LYS A 65 9.99 -5.55 -8.65
C LYS A 65 10.99 -6.15 -9.64
N SER A 66 10.84 -5.90 -10.95
CA SER A 66 11.77 -6.44 -11.96
C SER A 66 13.18 -5.84 -11.88
N LEU A 67 13.32 -4.63 -11.33
CA LEU A 67 14.59 -3.94 -11.13
C LEU A 67 15.27 -4.28 -9.80
N SER A 68 14.56 -4.95 -8.90
CA SER A 68 15.05 -5.26 -7.55
C SER A 68 16.05 -6.41 -7.54
N HIS A 69 17.01 -6.34 -6.61
CA HIS A 69 17.97 -7.42 -6.39
C HIS A 69 17.30 -8.69 -5.82
N GLU A 70 17.87 -9.86 -6.12
CA GLU A 70 17.31 -11.17 -5.75
C GLU A 70 17.08 -11.33 -4.23
N SER A 71 18.01 -10.84 -3.40
CA SER A 71 17.86 -10.92 -1.94
C SER A 71 16.66 -10.13 -1.42
N PHE A 72 16.42 -8.93 -1.96
CA PHE A 72 15.26 -8.11 -1.64
C PHE A 72 13.96 -8.77 -2.10
N LEU A 73 13.96 -9.37 -3.30
CA LEU A 73 12.82 -10.10 -3.82
C LEU A 73 12.47 -11.33 -2.97
N MET A 74 13.48 -12.05 -2.49
CA MET A 74 13.29 -13.20 -1.61
C MET A 74 12.66 -12.77 -0.29
N GLU A 75 13.20 -11.71 0.32
CA GLU A 75 12.75 -11.18 1.60
C GLU A 75 11.32 -10.60 1.54
N PHE A 76 11.01 -9.81 0.50
CA PHE A 76 9.74 -9.10 0.36
C PHE A 76 8.77 -9.74 -0.63
N SER A 77 8.98 -11.01 -0.99
CA SER A 77 8.12 -11.79 -1.89
C SER A 77 6.64 -11.67 -1.52
N LYS A 78 6.31 -11.90 -0.23
CA LYS A 78 4.94 -11.78 0.30
C LYS A 78 4.37 -10.37 0.18
N TYR A 79 5.19 -9.33 0.30
CA TYR A 79 4.71 -7.94 0.20
C TYR A 79 4.24 -7.65 -1.22
N PHE A 80 5.04 -8.05 -2.22
CA PHE A 80 4.66 -7.93 -3.62
C PHE A 80 3.43 -8.76 -3.98
N GLU A 81 3.31 -9.97 -3.47
CA GLU A 81 2.13 -10.82 -3.70
C GLU A 81 0.87 -10.22 -3.06
N SER A 82 0.95 -9.82 -1.80
CA SER A 82 -0.18 -9.26 -1.06
C SER A 82 -0.71 -7.96 -1.66
N ILE A 83 0.17 -7.06 -2.11
CA ILE A 83 -0.29 -5.81 -2.72
C ILE A 83 -0.93 -6.02 -4.10
N GLU A 84 -0.40 -6.94 -4.90
CA GLU A 84 -0.99 -7.34 -6.18
C GLU A 84 -2.39 -7.92 -5.97
N TRP A 85 -2.56 -8.80 -4.97
CA TRP A 85 -3.88 -9.30 -4.58
C TRP A 85 -4.84 -8.18 -4.14
N CYS A 86 -4.36 -7.19 -3.38
CA CYS A 86 -5.19 -6.05 -2.97
C CYS A 86 -5.63 -5.21 -4.17
N PHE A 87 -4.77 -4.99 -5.17
CA PHE A 87 -5.18 -4.29 -6.39
C PHE A 87 -6.24 -5.04 -7.18
N GLN A 88 -6.06 -6.36 -7.36
CA GLN A 88 -7.02 -7.20 -8.05
C GLN A 88 -8.37 -7.25 -7.32
N SER A 89 -8.33 -7.42 -6.00
CA SER A 89 -9.51 -7.43 -5.14
C SER A 89 -10.25 -6.10 -5.18
N ALA A 90 -9.55 -4.97 -5.09
CA ALA A 90 -10.16 -3.65 -5.15
C ALA A 90 -10.82 -3.36 -6.51
N LYS A 91 -10.20 -3.81 -7.62
CA LYS A 91 -10.78 -3.72 -8.97
C LYS A 91 -12.04 -4.57 -9.09
N ALA A 92 -11.97 -5.85 -8.74
CA ALA A 92 -13.12 -6.76 -8.82
C ALA A 92 -14.29 -6.29 -7.94
N PHE A 93 -13.99 -5.81 -6.72
CA PHE A 93 -15.01 -5.29 -5.81
C PHE A 93 -15.71 -4.06 -6.40
N TYR A 94 -14.97 -3.16 -7.06
CA TYR A 94 -15.58 -2.03 -7.76
C TYR A 94 -16.38 -2.46 -8.99
N GLU A 95 -15.88 -3.39 -9.80
CA GLU A 95 -16.56 -3.88 -11.00
C GLU A 95 -17.89 -4.59 -10.67
N ASP A 96 -17.90 -5.41 -9.61
CA ASP A 96 -19.06 -6.20 -9.22
C ASP A 96 -20.09 -5.39 -8.42
N TRP A 97 -19.65 -4.43 -7.59
CA TRP A 97 -20.50 -3.76 -6.61
C TRP A 97 -20.61 -2.23 -6.80
N ASN A 98 -19.78 -1.64 -7.66
CA ASN A 98 -19.64 -0.18 -7.82
C ASN A 98 -19.29 0.54 -6.50
N ILE A 99 -18.57 -0.14 -5.60
CA ILE A 99 -18.11 0.39 -4.32
C ILE A 99 -16.59 0.33 -4.32
N TYR A 100 -15.91 1.47 -4.08
CA TYR A 100 -14.46 1.49 -4.07
C TYR A 100 -13.85 1.37 -2.68
N GLN A 101 -13.39 0.16 -2.34
CA GLN A 101 -12.58 -0.13 -1.16
C GLN A 101 -11.09 0.00 -1.51
N ALA A 102 -10.49 1.11 -1.08
CA ALA A 102 -9.18 1.54 -1.54
C ALA A 102 -8.03 0.68 -1.01
N VAL A 103 -6.95 0.61 -1.81
CA VAL A 103 -5.71 -0.07 -1.40
C VAL A 103 -4.88 0.85 -0.53
N LYS A 104 -4.52 0.43 0.68
CA LYS A 104 -3.75 1.21 1.66
C LYS A 104 -2.96 0.33 2.62
N ILE A 105 -2.02 0.95 3.33
CA ILE A 105 -1.29 0.33 4.45
C ILE A 105 -2.06 0.59 5.75
N ILE A 106 -2.19 -0.43 6.58
CA ILE A 106 -2.91 -0.37 7.86
C ILE A 106 -2.14 -1.07 8.97
N ILE A 107 -2.47 -0.75 10.22
CA ILE A 107 -2.13 -1.57 11.38
C ILE A 107 -3.01 -2.83 11.37
N THR A 108 -2.42 -4.01 11.52
CA THR A 108 -3.16 -5.29 11.45
C THR A 108 -3.52 -5.86 12.81
N ASP A 109 -2.89 -5.38 13.87
CA ASP A 109 -3.20 -5.80 15.23
C ASP A 109 -4.58 -5.33 15.69
N MET A 110 -5.29 -6.21 16.38
CA MET A 110 -6.55 -5.88 17.04
C MET A 110 -6.32 -5.03 18.32
N PRO A 111 -7.19 -4.04 18.60
CA PRO A 111 -8.40 -3.65 17.87
C PRO A 111 -8.15 -2.59 16.77
N TYR A 112 -6.90 -2.17 16.56
CA TYR A 112 -6.54 -1.03 15.72
C TYR A 112 -6.92 -1.21 14.26
N CYS A 113 -6.86 -2.43 13.74
CA CYS A 113 -7.17 -2.71 12.34
C CYS A 113 -8.59 -2.31 11.93
N VAL A 114 -9.58 -2.44 12.82
CA VAL A 114 -10.97 -2.04 12.53
C VAL A 114 -11.04 -0.52 12.31
N SER A 115 -10.36 0.23 13.17
CA SER A 115 -10.33 1.69 13.08
C SER A 115 -9.63 2.17 11.80
N ASP A 116 -8.57 1.46 11.38
CA ASP A 116 -7.83 1.80 10.17
C ASP A 116 -8.56 1.41 8.89
N ILE A 117 -9.26 0.27 8.86
CA ILE A 117 -10.09 -0.14 7.72
C ILE A 117 -11.21 0.89 7.49
N ASP A 118 -11.94 1.23 8.56
CA ASP A 118 -13.10 2.12 8.52
C ASP A 118 -12.73 3.61 8.47
N ARG A 119 -11.43 3.95 8.51
CA ARG A 119 -10.98 5.34 8.50
C ARG A 119 -11.49 6.08 7.25
N PRO A 120 -12.22 7.20 7.42
CA PRO A 120 -12.71 8.02 6.31
C PRO A 120 -11.59 8.51 5.39
N LYS A 121 -11.87 8.62 4.08
CA LYS A 121 -10.88 9.06 3.08
C LYS A 121 -10.46 10.51 3.31
N GLU A 122 -11.37 11.32 3.82
CA GLU A 122 -11.18 12.74 4.12
C GLU A 122 -10.06 12.96 5.14
N GLU A 123 -9.87 12.03 6.09
CA GLU A 123 -8.76 12.08 7.05
C GLU A 123 -7.40 11.86 6.37
N TYR A 124 -7.34 11.03 5.32
CA TYR A 124 -6.13 10.85 4.53
C TYR A 124 -5.91 12.02 3.56
N ASP A 125 -6.98 12.60 3.02
CA ASP A 125 -6.90 13.68 2.04
C ASP A 125 -6.27 14.94 2.63
N VAL A 126 -6.51 15.22 3.92
CA VAL A 126 -5.89 16.35 4.63
C VAL A 126 -4.43 16.13 5.03
N LEU A 127 -3.88 14.92 4.92
CA LEU A 127 -2.47 14.67 5.22
C LEU A 127 -1.54 15.46 4.30
N THR A 128 -0.59 16.17 4.89
CA THR A 128 0.47 16.92 4.22
C THR A 128 1.75 16.10 4.08
N SER A 129 2.78 16.65 3.44
CA SER A 129 4.09 16.01 3.32
C SER A 129 4.77 15.75 4.67
N ASP A 130 4.51 16.62 5.64
CA ASP A 130 5.18 16.62 6.95
C ASP A 130 4.47 15.69 7.96
N ASP A 131 3.26 15.24 7.63
CA ASP A 131 2.50 14.34 8.47
C ASP A 131 3.00 12.90 8.37
N MET A 132 3.12 12.25 9.52
CA MET A 132 3.34 10.81 9.60
C MET A 132 2.11 10.06 9.06
N PRO A 133 2.29 8.97 8.31
CA PRO A 133 1.18 8.16 7.84
C PRO A 133 0.51 7.44 9.01
N PHE A 134 -0.79 7.16 8.91
CA PHE A 134 -1.57 6.64 10.04
C PHE A 134 -1.01 5.31 10.59
N TRP A 135 -0.52 4.42 9.73
CA TRP A 135 0.04 3.13 10.14
C TRP A 135 1.40 3.25 10.88
N LEU A 136 2.02 4.43 10.89
CA LEU A 136 3.21 4.74 11.70
C LEU A 136 2.87 5.48 13.01
N ARG A 137 1.60 5.82 13.26
CA ARG A 137 1.16 6.52 14.49
C ARG A 137 0.90 5.53 15.62
#